data_AF-A0A924RKP9-F1
#
_entry.id   AF-A0A924RKP9-F1
#
_cell.length_a   1.000
_cell.length_b   1.000
_cell.length_c   1.000
_cell.angle_alpha   90.00
_cell.angle_beta   90.00
_cell.angle_gamma   90.00
#
_symmetry.space_group_name_H-M   'P 1'
#
loop_
_entity.id
_entity.type
_entity.pdbx_description
1 polymer ?
#
loop_
_entity_poly.entity_id
_entity_poly.type
_entity_poly.pdbx_seq_one_letter_code
_entity_poly.pdbx_strand_id
1 'polypeptide(L)'
;HPELSFMAMTARGPGDALASKRTATGVEQRLAALATWLPGVRDLTLPRGDDHLDALAAAWSAHRWANGTAQVLGGEPDALGRPMRIVV
;
A
#
# COMPACT_ATOMS: atom_id res chain seq x y z
N HIS A 1 4.04 3.79 -2.30
CA HIS A 1 5.01 2.73 -1.92
C HIS A 1 4.25 1.67 -1.13
N PRO A 2 4.26 0.38 -1.50
CA PRO A 2 3.37 -0.62 -0.92
C PRO A 2 3.47 -0.72 0.60
N GLU A 3 4.68 -0.80 1.16
CA GLU A 3 4.87 -0.91 2.61
C GLU A 3 4.22 0.26 3.39
N LEU A 4 4.47 1.50 2.97
CA LEU A 4 3.85 2.68 3.58
C LEU A 4 2.32 2.70 3.41
N SER A 5 1.81 2.14 2.31
CA SER A 5 0.36 2.03 2.07
C SER A 5 -0.30 1.08 3.05
N PHE A 6 0.29 -0.10 3.26
CA PHE A 6 -0.19 -1.04 4.26
C PHE A 6 -0.05 -0.52 5.69
N MET A 7 1.03 0.18 6.00
CA MET A 7 1.17 0.86 7.28
C MET A 7 0.07 1.91 7.48
N ALA A 8 -0.22 2.75 6.48
CA ALA A 8 -1.28 3.73 6.55
C ALA A 8 -2.69 3.11 6.70
N MET A 9 -2.99 2.04 5.94
CA MET A 9 -4.24 1.28 6.09
C MET A 9 -4.43 0.71 7.50
N THR A 10 -3.33 0.34 8.16
CA THR A 10 -3.34 -0.27 9.50
C THR A 10 -2.99 0.70 10.61
N ALA A 11 -2.94 2.00 10.31
CA ALA A 11 -2.57 3.08 11.24
C ALA A 11 -1.23 2.83 11.99
N ARG A 12 -0.27 2.19 11.33
CA ARG A 12 1.06 1.91 11.88
C ARG A 12 2.05 3.02 11.58
N GLY A 13 2.94 3.28 12.53
CA GLY A 13 3.99 4.28 12.44
C GLY A 13 5.40 3.69 12.22
N PRO A 14 6.41 4.55 12.05
CA PRO A 14 7.81 4.12 11.98
C PRO A 14 8.20 3.24 13.17
N GLY A 15 8.88 2.12 12.90
CA GLY A 15 9.27 1.15 13.93
C GLY A 15 8.25 0.03 14.18
N ASP A 16 7.02 0.15 13.67
CA ASP A 16 5.98 -0.89 13.70
C ASP A 16 5.64 -1.36 12.28
N ALA A 17 6.63 -1.95 11.60
CA ALA A 17 6.43 -2.46 10.25
C ALA A 17 5.60 -3.76 10.25
N LEU A 18 4.92 -4.05 9.13
CA LEU A 18 4.27 -5.33 8.97
C LEU A 18 5.33 -6.44 8.88
N ALA A 19 4.93 -7.68 9.20
CA ALA A 19 5.77 -8.83 8.92
C ALA A 19 6.07 -8.91 7.41
N SER A 20 7.21 -9.51 7.05
CA SER A 20 7.62 -9.66 5.65
C SER A 20 6.51 -10.27 4.79
N LYS A 21 6.25 -9.67 3.61
CA LYS A 21 5.25 -10.17 2.64
C LYS A 21 5.53 -11.57 2.12
N ARG A 22 6.74 -12.11 2.34
CA ARG A 22 7.11 -13.50 2.00
C ARG A 22 6.71 -14.51 3.07
N THR A 23 6.14 -14.08 4.18
CA THR A 23 5.66 -14.94 5.27
C THR A 23 4.14 -15.02 5.27
N ALA A 24 3.58 -16.15 5.70
CA ALA A 24 2.12 -16.31 5.81
C ALA A 24 1.49 -15.21 6.68
N THR A 25 2.13 -14.84 7.79
CA THR A 25 1.69 -13.74 8.67
C THR A 25 1.67 -12.40 7.93
N GLY A 26 2.72 -12.07 7.18
CA GLY A 26 2.79 -10.80 6.43
C GLY A 26 1.78 -10.73 5.28
N VAL A 27 1.50 -11.86 4.61
CA VAL A 27 0.42 -11.95 3.61
C VAL A 27 -0.92 -11.70 4.28
N GLU A 28 -1.19 -12.34 5.42
CA GLU A 28 -2.43 -12.16 6.15
C GLU A 28 -2.66 -10.71 6.59
N GLN A 29 -1.65 -10.09 7.21
CA GLN A 29 -1.76 -8.69 7.64
C GLN A 29 -2.12 -7.74 6.48
N ARG A 30 -1.60 -8.01 5.28
CA ARG A 30 -1.90 -7.24 4.07
C ARG A 30 -3.31 -7.52 3.53
N LEU A 31 -3.74 -8.78 3.51
CA LEU A 31 -5.11 -9.13 3.13
C LEU A 31 -6.14 -8.56 4.10
N ALA A 32 -5.86 -8.58 5.40
CA ALA A 32 -6.70 -7.94 6.42
C ALA A 32 -6.78 -6.43 6.23
N ALA A 33 -5.64 -5.77 5.95
CA ALA A 33 -5.62 -4.33 5.65
C ALA A 33 -6.46 -4.00 4.40
N LEU A 34 -6.29 -4.76 3.32
CA LEU A 34 -7.04 -4.58 2.07
C LEU A 34 -8.53 -4.80 2.24
N ALA A 35 -8.95 -5.75 3.08
CA ALA A 35 -10.35 -6.04 3.33
C ALA A 35 -11.13 -4.83 3.90
N THR A 36 -10.44 -3.86 4.51
CA THR A 36 -11.07 -2.61 4.98
C THR A 36 -11.53 -1.68 3.86
N TRP A 37 -10.91 -1.78 2.68
CA TRP A 37 -11.21 -0.97 1.50
C TRP A 37 -11.90 -1.76 0.40
N LEU A 38 -11.49 -3.02 0.21
CA LEU A 38 -12.02 -3.95 -0.76
C LEU A 38 -12.61 -5.17 -0.02
N PRO A 39 -13.87 -5.07 0.47
CA PRO A 39 -14.57 -6.23 1.02
C PRO A 39 -14.59 -7.38 0.01
N GLY A 40 -14.32 -8.60 0.47
CA GLY A 40 -14.25 -9.78 -0.40
C GLY A 40 -12.90 -10.00 -1.10
N VAL A 41 -11.86 -9.22 -0.80
CA VAL A 41 -10.51 -9.44 -1.35
C VAL A 41 -9.98 -10.86 -1.12
N ARG A 42 -10.43 -11.53 -0.06
CA ARG A 42 -10.07 -12.91 0.30
C ARG A 42 -10.73 -13.96 -0.58
N ASP A 43 -11.84 -13.61 -1.21
CA ASP A 43 -12.61 -14.51 -2.08
C ASP A 43 -12.10 -14.42 -3.53
N LEU A 44 -11.20 -13.48 -3.81
CA LEU A 44 -10.60 -13.32 -5.13
C LEU A 44 -9.59 -14.43 -5.41
N THR A 45 -9.64 -14.95 -6.63
CA THR A 45 -8.56 -15.78 -7.16
C THR A 45 -7.41 -14.86 -7.57
N LEU A 46 -6.37 -14.80 -6.74
CA LEU A 46 -5.20 -13.95 -6.97
C LEU A 46 -4.11 -14.70 -7.75
N PRO A 47 -3.35 -14.00 -8.62
CA PRO A 47 -2.18 -14.57 -9.26
C PRO A 47 -1.15 -15.06 -8.24
N ARG A 48 -0.35 -16.06 -8.61
CA ARG A 48 0.78 -16.52 -7.79
C ARG A 48 1.78 -15.38 -7.55
N GLY A 49 2.52 -15.44 -6.45
CA GLY A 49 3.50 -14.42 -6.05
C GLY A 49 2.92 -13.42 -5.06
N ASP A 50 3.60 -12.29 -4.86
CA ASP A 50 3.18 -11.24 -3.91
C ASP A 50 2.93 -9.86 -4.58
N ASP A 51 3.22 -9.72 -5.88
CA ASP A 51 3.05 -8.48 -6.64
C ASP A 51 1.59 -8.01 -6.70
N HIS A 52 0.63 -8.94 -6.60
CA HIS A 52 -0.80 -8.60 -6.58
C HIS A 52 -1.18 -7.79 -5.34
N LEU A 53 -0.53 -8.02 -4.20
CA LEU A 53 -0.74 -7.24 -2.97
C LEU A 53 -0.23 -5.81 -3.17
N ASP A 54 0.95 -5.68 -3.78
CA ASP A 54 1.56 -4.38 -4.05
C ASP A 54 0.76 -3.58 -5.09
N ALA A 55 0.20 -4.25 -6.10
CA ALA A 55 -0.69 -3.65 -7.08
C ALA A 55 -2.00 -3.14 -6.44
N LEU A 56 -2.60 -3.90 -5.53
CA LEU A 56 -3.78 -3.47 -4.79
C LEU A 56 -3.47 -2.29 -3.85
N ALA A 57 -2.30 -2.29 -3.21
CA ALA A 57 -1.84 -1.15 -2.41
C ALA A 57 -1.67 0.12 -3.28
N ALA A 58 -1.09 -0.02 -4.48
CA ALA A 58 -0.98 1.08 -5.43
C ALA A 58 -2.35 1.61 -5.89
N ALA A 59 -3.30 0.70 -6.16
CA ALA A 59 -4.67 1.07 -6.52
C ALA A 59 -5.39 1.82 -5.40
N TRP A 60 -5.23 1.38 -4.15
CA TRP A 60 -5.77 2.09 -2.98
C TRP A 60 -5.21 3.50 -2.83
N SER A 61 -3.90 3.68 -2.95
CA SER A 61 -3.28 5.01 -2.88
C SER A 61 -3.68 5.91 -4.05
N ALA A 62 -3.82 5.36 -5.26
CA ALA A 62 -4.34 6.08 -6.42
C ALA A 62 -5.79 6.55 -6.20
N HIS A 63 -6.64 5.71 -5.59
CA HIS A 63 -8.00 6.08 -5.22
C HIS A 63 -8.02 7.24 -4.21
N ARG A 64 -7.16 7.19 -3.18
CA ARG A 64 -7.05 8.31 -2.21
C ARG A 64 -6.53 9.59 -2.85
N TRP A 65 -5.57 9.47 -3.76
CA TRP A 65 -5.03 10.60 -4.51
C TRP A 65 -6.11 11.30 -5.33
N ALA A 66 -6.87 10.51 -6.11
CA ALA A 66 -7.96 11.02 -6.93
C ALA A 66 -9.05 11.73 -6.09
N ASN A 67 -9.26 11.29 -4.85
CA ASN A 67 -10.22 11.87 -3.92
C ASN A 67 -9.64 12.98 -3.02
N GLY A 68 -8.37 13.35 -3.18
CA GLY A 68 -7.74 14.39 -2.37
C GLY A 68 -7.53 14.02 -0.90
N THR A 69 -7.55 12.74 -0.54
CA THR A 69 -7.39 12.24 0.84
C THR A 69 -6.05 11.56 1.09
N ALA A 70 -5.21 11.43 0.06
CA ALA A 70 -3.90 10.80 0.19
C ALA A 70 -2.92 11.66 1.01
N GLN A 71 -2.04 10.97 1.71
CA GLN A 71 -0.83 11.59 2.25
C GLN A 71 0.25 11.60 1.16
N VAL A 72 0.97 12.71 1.07
CA VAL A 72 2.10 12.86 0.14
C VAL A 72 3.37 13.05 0.93
N LEU A 73 4.38 12.24 0.62
CA LEU A 73 5.72 12.35 1.17
C LEU A 73 6.70 12.72 0.05
N GLY A 74 7.68 13.57 0.38
CA GLY A 74 8.60 14.14 -0.59
C GLY A 74 7.95 15.28 -1.38
N GLY A 75 8.31 15.42 -2.65
CA GLY A 75 7.90 16.52 -3.51
C GLY A 75 9.07 17.28 -4.13
N GLU A 76 10.26 17.10 -3.57
CA GLU A 76 11.49 17.67 -4.11
C GLU A 76 11.76 17.17 -5.54
N PRO A 77 12.27 18.05 -6.42
CA PRO A 77 12.61 17.66 -7.78
C PRO A 77 13.81 16.71 -7.82
N ASP A 78 13.77 15.75 -8.73
CA ASP A 78 14.95 14.97 -9.12
C ASP A 78 15.94 15.81 -9.95
N ALA A 79 17.04 15.19 -10.39
CA ALA A 79 18.04 15.83 -11.24
C ALA A 79 17.50 16.33 -12.60
N LEU A 80 16.29 15.91 -12.99
CA LEU A 80 15.59 16.33 -14.21
C LEU A 80 14.48 17.37 -13.91
N GLY A 81 14.38 17.87 -12.69
CA GLY A 81 13.35 18.84 -12.28
C GLY A 81 11.98 18.22 -12.04
N ARG A 82 11.84 16.89 -12.00
CA ARG A 82 10.55 16.21 -11.81
C ARG A 82 10.30 15.95 -10.34
N PRO A 83 9.12 16.31 -9.80
CA PRO A 83 8.83 16.09 -8.39
C PRO A 83 8.75 14.59 -8.06
N MET A 84 9.55 14.16 -7.08
CA MET A 84 9.57 12.79 -6.59
C MET A 84 8.65 12.65 -5.39
N ARG A 85 7.60 11.84 -5.51
CA ARG A 85 6.57 11.70 -4.49
C ARG A 85 6.30 10.24 -4.16
N ILE A 86 6.06 9.99 -2.88
CA ILE A 86 5.34 8.80 -2.44
C ILE A 86 3.95 9.25 -2.03
N VAL A 87 2.95 8.65 -2.67
CA VAL A 87 1.54 8.88 -2.37
C VAL A 87 1.00 7.68 -1.61
N VAL A 88 0.27 7.95 -0.54
CA VAL A 88 -0.28 6.97 0.41
C VAL A 88 -1.76 7.18 0.62
#